data_AF-A0A0R1TZE4-F1
#
_entry.id   AF-A0A0R1TZE4-F1
#
_cell.length_a   1.000
_cell.length_b   1.000
_cell.length_c   1.000
_cell.angle_alpha   90.00
_cell.angle_beta   90.00
_cell.angle_gamma   90.00
#
_symmetry.space_group_name_H-M   'P 1'
#
loop_
_entity.id
_entity.type
_entity.pdbx_description
1 polymer ?
#
loop_
_entity_poly.entity_id
_entity_poly.type
_entity_poly.pdbx_seq_one_letter_code
_entity_poly.pdbx_strand_id
1 'polypeptide(L)'
;MIEQTTLTNRVAINSSTFITISPQHTYNLEVWEYADDGTKLHRMGRMDYKFRRDTFAGFLYRLFPDIDFIKIHALQKQINPFFDFEV
;
A
#
# COMPACT_ATOMS: atom_id res chain seq x y z
N MET A 1 -20.63 15.61 2.27
CA MET A 1 -20.54 14.31 1.59
C MET A 1 -19.06 14.02 1.41
N ILE A 2 -18.50 13.05 2.14
CA ILE A 2 -17.11 12.65 1.93
C ILE A 2 -17.15 11.72 0.72
N GLU A 3 -16.57 12.19 -0.37
CA GLU A 3 -16.49 11.46 -1.63
C GLU A 3 -15.85 10.10 -1.37
N GLN A 4 -16.67 9.05 -1.48
CA GLN A 4 -16.22 7.68 -1.64
C GLN A 4 -15.68 7.53 -3.06
N THR A 5 -14.52 8.16 -3.32
CA THR A 5 -13.79 7.97 -4.56
C THR A 5 -13.16 6.58 -4.52
N THR A 6 -13.93 5.59 -4.98
CA THR A 6 -13.44 4.35 -5.60
C THR A 6 -12.19 3.74 -4.95
N LEU A 7 -12.41 2.98 -3.88
CA LEU A 7 -11.44 2.09 -3.22
C LEU A 7 -11.07 0.88 -4.11
N THR A 8 -10.87 1.07 -5.41
CA THR A 8 -10.73 -0.03 -6.38
C THR A 8 -9.34 -0.65 -6.39
N ASN A 9 -8.33 0.03 -5.84
CA ASN A 9 -6.94 -0.43 -5.87
C ASN A 9 -6.43 -0.75 -4.46
N ARG A 10 -7.06 -1.74 -3.82
CA ARG A 10 -6.65 -2.26 -2.50
C ARG A 10 -5.92 -3.59 -2.65
N VAL A 11 -4.73 -3.69 -2.05
CA VAL A 11 -3.95 -4.92 -2.00
C VAL A 11 -3.79 -5.32 -0.53
N ALA A 12 -4.34 -6.46 -0.13
CA ALA A 12 -4.26 -6.92 1.25
C ALA A 12 -2.83 -7.38 1.61
N ILE A 13 -2.32 -6.95 2.76
CA ILE A 13 -1.06 -7.48 3.33
C ILE A 13 -1.39 -8.62 4.29
N ASN A 14 -2.37 -8.45 5.18
CA ASN A 14 -2.87 -9.47 6.09
C ASN A 14 -4.36 -9.22 6.40
N SER A 15 -4.89 -9.86 7.45
CA SER A 15 -6.31 -9.77 7.83
C SER A 15 -6.75 -8.37 8.28
N SER A 16 -5.84 -7.55 8.83
CA SER A 16 -6.14 -6.21 9.37
C SER A 16 -5.50 -5.08 8.59
N THR A 17 -4.52 -5.37 7.71
CA THR A 17 -3.72 -4.36 7.01
C THR A 17 -3.75 -4.51 5.50
N PHE A 18 -3.76 -3.38 4.81
CA PHE A 18 -3.86 -3.33 3.36
C PHE A 18 -3.16 -2.09 2.81
N ILE A 19 -2.82 -2.17 1.53
CA ILE A 19 -2.22 -1.10 0.73
C ILE A 19 -3.32 -0.49 -0.13
N THR A 20 -3.42 0.83 -0.15
CA THR A 20 -4.22 1.56 -1.13
C THR A 20 -3.32 2.24 -2.15
N ILE A 21 -3.72 2.18 -3.41
CA ILE A 21 -2.93 2.71 -4.52
C ILE A 21 -3.71 3.84 -5.21
N SER A 22 -3.08 5.00 -5.31
CA SER A 22 -3.63 6.20 -5.96
C SER A 22 -2.59 6.75 -6.95
N PRO A 23 -2.51 6.22 -8.18
CA PRO A 23 -1.42 6.52 -9.11
C PRO A 23 -1.23 8.02 -9.42
N GLN A 24 -2.32 8.78 -9.35
CA GLN A 24 -2.35 10.22 -9.64
C GLN A 24 -1.80 11.11 -8.52
N HIS A 25 -1.47 10.55 -7.35
CA HIS A 25 -1.02 11.30 -6.18
C HIS A 25 0.51 11.21 -6.01
N THR A 26 1.15 12.24 -5.42
CA THR A 26 2.59 12.21 -5.10
C THR A 26 2.93 11.06 -4.15
N TYR A 27 2.11 10.84 -3.13
CA TYR A 27 2.15 9.64 -2.30
C TYR A 27 1.13 8.64 -2.84
N ASN A 28 1.53 7.95 -3.91
CA ASN A 28 0.66 7.06 -4.65
C ASN A 28 0.45 5.68 -4.01
N LEU A 29 1.15 5.37 -2.92
CA LEU A 29 0.96 4.16 -2.13
C LEU A 29 0.80 4.53 -0.66
N GLU A 30 -0.28 4.08 -0.03
CA GLU A 30 -0.50 4.21 1.40
C GLU A 30 -0.79 2.86 2.05
N VAL A 31 -0.31 2.65 3.28
CA VAL A 31 -0.55 1.45 4.08
C VAL A 31 -1.50 1.81 5.22
N TRP A 32 -2.54 1.01 5.35
CA TRP A 32 -3.62 1.21 6.31
C TRP A 32 -3.82 -0.05 7.15
N GLU A 33 -4.28 0.16 8.37
CA GLU A 33 -4.66 -0.88 9.33
C GLU A 33 -6.06 -0.58 9.88
N TYR A 34 -6.86 -1.62 10.08
CA TYR A 34 -8.03 -1.56 10.94
C TYR A 34 -7.57 -1.61 12.40
N ALA A 35 -7.83 -0.54 13.16
CA ALA A 35 -7.56 -0.51 14.60
C ALA A 35 -8.36 -1.60 15.34
N ASP A 36 -8.01 -1.87 16.60
CA ASP A 36 -8.57 -2.96 17.43
C ASP A 36 -10.11 -3.01 17.50
N ASP A 37 -10.79 -1.89 17.23
CA ASP A 37 -12.26 -1.81 17.18
C ASP A 37 -12.87 -2.20 15.81
N GLY A 38 -12.05 -2.61 14.83
CA GLY A 38 -12.45 -3.03 13.48
C GLY A 38 -13.14 -1.94 12.65
N THR A 39 -13.28 -0.73 13.19
CA THR A 39 -14.10 0.34 12.61
C THR A 39 -13.28 1.59 12.29
N LYS A 40 -12.16 1.80 12.98
CA LYS A 40 -11.24 2.91 12.68
C LYS A 40 -10.11 2.47 11.76
N LEU A 41 -9.85 3.30 10.77
CA LEU A 41 -8.70 3.16 9.88
C LEU A 41 -7.53 4.00 10.41
N HIS A 42 -6.39 3.36 10.59
CA HIS A 42 -5.13 3.99 10.95
C HIS A 42 -4.16 3.93 9.76
N ARG A 43 -3.65 5.08 9.30
CA ARG A 43 -2.63 5.09 8.24
C ARG A 43 -1.26 4.84 8.85
N MET A 44 -0.69 3.67 8.57
CA MET A 44 0.63 3.27 9.06
C MET A 44 1.76 3.99 8.33
N GLY A 45 1.58 4.26 7.03
CA GLY A 45 2.62 4.90 6.23
C GLY A 45 2.17 5.25 4.83
N ARG A 46 2.99 6.03 4.15
CA ARG A 46 2.80 6.37 2.73
C ARG A 46 4.15 6.51 2.05
N MET A 47 4.18 6.22 0.76
CA MET A 47 5.37 6.38 -0.07
C MET A 47 5.00 6.81 -1.48
N ASP A 48 5.97 7.45 -2.13
CA ASP A 48 5.97 7.59 -3.58
C ASP A 48 6.55 6.32 -4.19
N TYR A 49 5.68 5.34 -4.42
CA TYR A 49 6.06 4.07 -5.01
C TYR A 49 6.50 4.23 -6.46
N LYS A 50 5.79 5.05 -7.25
CA LYS A 50 6.10 5.27 -8.67
C LYS A 50 7.58 5.61 -8.90
N PHE A 51 8.14 6.53 -8.11
CA PHE A 51 9.53 6.98 -8.28
C PHE A 51 10.54 6.33 -7.32
N ARG A 52 10.09 5.63 -6.26
CA ARG A 52 10.99 5.00 -5.26
C ARG A 52 10.72 3.51 -5.03
N ARG A 53 10.46 2.77 -6.13
CA ARG A 53 10.18 1.31 -6.13
C ARG A 53 11.31 0.50 -5.48
N ASP A 54 12.55 0.92 -5.65
CA ASP A 54 13.76 0.31 -5.08
C ASP A 54 13.76 0.30 -3.54
N THR A 55 13.17 1.33 -2.92
CA THR A 55 13.07 1.44 -1.46
C THR A 55 11.84 0.75 -0.86
N PHE A 56 10.98 0.13 -1.68
CA PHE A 56 9.72 -0.47 -1.24
C PHE A 56 9.90 -1.54 -0.16
N ALA A 57 10.88 -2.43 -0.33
CA ALA A 57 11.16 -3.48 0.65
C ALA A 57 11.52 -2.88 2.02
N GLY A 58 12.43 -1.90 2.04
CA GLY A 58 12.83 -1.22 3.28
C GLY A 58 11.68 -0.43 3.92
N PHE A 59 10.79 0.16 3.12
CA PHE A 59 9.57 0.78 3.61
C PHE A 59 8.66 -0.23 4.32
N LEU A 60 8.41 -1.39 3.72
CA LEU A 60 7.60 -2.44 4.32
C LEU A 60 8.25 -3.04 5.58
N TYR A 61 9.57 -3.29 5.58
CA TYR A 61 10.28 -3.78 6.76
C TYR A 61 10.18 -2.83 7.96
N ARG A 62 10.13 -1.50 7.72
CA ARG A 62 9.95 -0.53 8.80
C ARG A 62 8.57 -0.63 9.44
N LEU A 63 7.54 -0.94 8.66
CA LEU A 63 6.16 -1.07 9.16
C LEU A 63 5.87 -2.47 9.71
N PHE A 64 6.50 -3.49 9.12
CA PHE A 64 6.32 -4.90 9.45
C PHE A 64 7.69 -5.58 9.51
N PRO A 65 8.40 -5.52 10.65
CA PRO A 65 9.74 -6.09 10.77
C PRO A 65 9.81 -7.59 10.45
N ASP A 66 8.72 -8.32 10.69
CA ASP A 66 8.63 -9.77 10.51
C ASP A 66 8.09 -10.19 9.12
N ILE A 67 7.90 -9.26 8.18
CA ILE A 67 7.41 -9.60 6.85
C ILE A 67 8.49 -10.33 6.04
N ASP A 68 8.12 -11.44 5.40
CA ASP A 68 9.05 -12.17 4.52
C ASP A 68 9.28 -11.42 3.20
N PHE A 69 10.51 -11.47 2.69
CA PHE A 69 10.91 -11.00 1.37
C PHE A 69 10.05 -11.61 0.24
N ILE A 70 9.69 -12.89 0.33
CA ILE A 70 8.82 -13.53 -0.67
C ILE A 70 7.47 -12.81 -0.75
N LYS A 71 6.91 -12.43 0.40
CA LYS A 71 5.64 -11.71 0.51
C LYS A 71 5.76 -10.28 -0.01
N ILE A 72 6.85 -9.58 0.31
CA ILE A 72 7.16 -8.26 -0.27
C ILE A 72 7.18 -8.34 -1.79
N HIS A 73 7.89 -9.33 -2.36
CA HIS A 73 7.98 -9.50 -3.81
C HIS A 73 6.62 -9.79 -4.46
N ALA A 74 5.79 -10.62 -3.82
CA ALA A 74 4.44 -10.90 -4.28
C ALA A 74 3.55 -9.64 -4.26
N LEU A 75 3.64 -8.82 -3.21
CA LEU A 75 2.95 -7.52 -3.15
C LEU A 75 3.44 -6.59 -4.26
N GLN A 76 4.76 -6.52 -4.48
CA GLN A 76 5.35 -5.68 -5.52
C GLN A 76 4.82 -6.05 -6.92
N LYS A 77 4.70 -7.36 -7.22
CA LYS A 77 4.09 -7.85 -8.46
C LYS A 77 2.62 -7.46 -8.61
N GLN A 78 1.85 -7.42 -7.52
CA GLN A 78 0.46 -6.97 -7.57
C GLN A 78 0.35 -5.46 -7.76
N ILE A 79 1.29 -4.68 -7.23
CA ILE A 79 1.28 -3.22 -7.26
C ILE A 79 1.80 -2.66 -8.60
N ASN A 80 2.82 -3.28 -9.19
CA ASN A 80 3.46 -2.80 -10.42
C ASN A 80 2.48 -2.47 -11.57
N PRO A 81 1.49 -3.33 -11.90
CA PRO A 81 0.54 -3.04 -12.96
C PRO A 81 -0.24 -1.73 -12.80
N PHE A 82 -0.42 -1.22 -11.57
CA PHE A 82 -1.11 0.06 -11.36
C PHE A 82 -0.28 1.28 -11.79
N PHE A 83 1.02 1.10 -12.06
CA PHE A 83 1.97 2.17 -12.39
C PHE A 83 2.64 2.00 -13.76
N ASP A 84 2.48 0.85 -14.40
CA ASP A 84 3.17 0.52 -15.65
C ASP A 84 2.39 0.98 -16.91
N PHE A 85 1.17 1.49 -16.77
CA PHE A 85 0.31 1.92 -17.89
C PHE A 85 0.34 3.42 -18.22
N GLU A 86 1.17 4.24 -17.59
CA GLU A 86 1.34 5.64 -18.01
C GLU A 86 2.40 5.73 -19.12
N VAL A 87 1.93 5.69 -20.37
CA VAL A 87 2.67 6.07 -21.59
C VAL A 87 2.23 7.47 -22.01
#